data_AF-A0A3N4SPA2-F1
#
_entry.id   AF-A0A3N4SPA2-F1
#
_cell.length_a   1.000
_cell.length_b   1.000
_cell.length_c   1.000
_cell.angle_alpha   90.00
_cell.angle_beta   90.00
_cell.angle_gamma   90.00
#
_symmetry.space_group_name_H-M   'P 1'
#
loop_
_entity.id
_entity.type
_entity.pdbx_description
1 polymer ?
#
loop_
_entity_poly.entity_id
_entity_poly.type
_entity_poly.pdbx_seq_one_letter_code
_entity_poly.pdbx_strand_id
1 'polypeptide(L)'
;MAGSSHGHTPAAWTGVTIAFIGFCVAGAFMVMAQPLGFWAGMVIVVLGGVVGVVMRSMGLGQPKQSNGGALVMSHSAPVVTREPVAAEG
;
A
#
# COMPACT_ATOMS: atom_id res chain seq x y z
N MET A 1 4.61 15.07 11.93
CA MET A 1 5.64 14.53 11.02
C MET A 1 5.14 13.18 10.51
N ALA A 2 4.69 13.07 9.27
CA ALA A 2 4.19 11.79 8.74
C ALA A 2 5.39 10.85 8.56
N GLY A 3 5.38 9.76 9.33
CA GLY A 3 6.55 8.96 9.66
C GLY A 3 7.25 8.32 8.47
N SER A 4 8.57 8.49 8.48
CA SER A 4 9.54 7.58 7.87
C SER A 4 9.20 6.13 8.25
N SER A 5 8.84 5.27 7.27
CA SER A 5 8.84 3.78 7.31
C SER A 5 7.70 3.04 6.57
N HIS A 6 6.97 3.66 5.63
CA HIS A 6 5.91 2.95 4.89
C HIS A 6 6.09 3.14 3.37
N GLY A 7 6.67 2.14 2.70
CA GLY A 7 6.56 1.94 1.25
C GLY A 7 6.84 3.16 0.36
N HIS A 8 8.00 3.79 0.48
CA HIS A 8 8.42 4.90 -0.40
C HIS A 8 8.80 4.47 -1.82
N THR A 9 8.35 3.32 -2.32
CA THR A 9 8.56 3.01 -3.73
C THR A 9 7.51 3.76 -4.54
N PRO A 10 7.88 4.73 -5.41
CA PRO A 10 6.93 5.46 -6.26
C PRO A 10 6.05 4.53 -7.10
N ALA A 11 6.50 3.30 -7.32
CA ALA A 11 5.76 2.21 -7.94
C ALA A 11 4.41 1.87 -7.28
N ALA A 12 4.30 1.97 -5.96
CA ALA A 12 3.06 1.61 -5.27
C ALA A 12 1.98 2.69 -5.42
N TRP A 13 2.38 3.96 -5.39
CA TRP A 13 1.47 5.09 -5.46
C TRP A 13 1.05 5.42 -6.90
N THR A 14 1.97 5.32 -7.87
CA THR A 14 1.70 5.67 -9.28
C THR A 14 0.54 4.87 -9.88
N GLY A 15 0.51 3.55 -9.70
CA GLY A 15 -0.59 2.72 -10.18
C GLY A 15 -1.94 3.11 -9.56
N VAL A 16 -1.97 3.40 -8.26
CA VAL A 16 -3.18 3.84 -7.55
C VAL A 16 -3.67 5.19 -8.05
N THR A 17 -2.78 6.17 -8.28
CA THR A 17 -3.18 7.49 -8.77
C THR A 17 -3.74 7.42 -10.19
N ILE A 18 -3.13 6.63 -11.07
CA ILE A 18 -3.65 6.46 -12.44
C ILE A 18 -5.03 5.79 -12.40
N ALA A 19 -5.19 4.73 -11.60
CA ALA A 19 -6.49 4.06 -11.43
C ALA A 19 -7.55 5.00 -10.83
N PHE A 20 -7.17 5.84 -9.86
CA PHE A 20 -8.07 6.82 -9.24
C PHE A 20 -8.54 7.87 -10.24
N ILE A 21 -7.64 8.41 -11.06
CA ILE A 21 -7.98 9.35 -12.13
C ILE A 21 -8.94 8.69 -13.13
N GLY A 22 -8.63 7.47 -13.59
CA GLY A 22 -9.48 6.73 -14.51
C GLY A 22 -10.88 6.47 -13.94
N PHE A 23 -10.97 6.13 -12.65
CA PHE A 23 -12.24 5.95 -11.94
C PHE A 23 -13.05 7.25 -11.84
N CYS A 24 -12.41 8.37 -11.50
CA CYS A 24 -13.08 9.68 -11.47
C CYS A 24 -13.61 10.08 -12.85
N VAL A 25 -12.82 9.85 -13.91
CA VAL A 25 -13.23 10.13 -15.30
C VAL A 25 -14.40 9.23 -15.71
N ALA A 26 -14.32 7.93 -15.44
CA ALA A 26 -15.41 7.00 -15.71
C ALA A 26 -16.69 7.38 -14.96
N GLY A 27 -16.58 7.75 -13.69
CA GLY A 27 -17.72 8.20 -12.87
C GLY A 27 -18.36 9.47 -13.41
N ALA A 28 -17.57 10.47 -13.81
CA ALA A 28 -18.08 11.71 -14.38
C ALA A 28 -18.86 11.47 -15.69
N PHE A 29 -18.33 10.63 -16.59
CA PHE A 29 -19.00 10.32 -17.85
C PHE A 29 -20.19 9.36 -17.72
N MET A 30 -20.19 8.51 -16.68
CA MET A 30 -21.34 7.69 -16.32
C MET A 30 -22.54 8.57 -15.93
N VAL A 31 -22.30 9.65 -15.17
CA VAL A 31 -23.36 10.62 -14.78
C VAL A 31 -23.88 11.39 -16.00
N MET A 32 -23.01 11.72 -16.96
CA MET A 32 -23.39 12.41 -18.20
C MET A 32 -24.07 11.49 -19.24
N ALA A 33 -24.36 10.23 -18.88
CA ALA A 33 -24.94 9.22 -19.77
C ALA A 33 -24.23 9.08 -21.12
N GLN A 34 -22.90 9.29 -21.16
CA GLN A 34 -22.09 9.18 -22.36
C GLN A 34 -21.25 7.90 -22.33
N PRO A 35 -21.67 6.82 -23.02
CA PRO A 35 -21.01 5.52 -22.95
C PRO A 35 -19.56 5.59 -23.45
N LEU A 36 -19.28 6.43 -24.45
CA LEU A 36 -17.93 6.60 -25.00
C LEU A 36 -16.94 7.17 -23.96
N GLY A 37 -17.38 8.13 -23.14
CA GLY A 37 -16.56 8.70 -22.08
C GLY A 37 -16.30 7.73 -20.93
N PHE A 38 -17.27 6.85 -20.62
CA PHE A 38 -17.09 5.76 -19.67
C PHE A 38 -16.01 4.77 -20.14
N TRP A 39 -16.05 4.36 -21.42
CA TRP A 39 -15.02 3.48 -21.99
C TRP A 39 -13.64 4.13 -22.01
N ALA A 40 -13.55 5.43 -22.28
CA ALA A 40 -12.29 6.17 -22.16
C ALA A 40 -11.74 6.12 -20.72
N GLY A 41 -12.58 6.31 -19.71
CA GLY A 41 -12.21 6.13 -18.30
C GLY A 41 -11.74 4.71 -17.98
N MET A 42 -12.44 3.70 -18.49
CA MET A 42 -12.05 2.28 -18.33
C MET A 42 -10.69 1.97 -18.93
N VAL A 43 -10.35 2.53 -20.11
CA VAL A 43 -9.02 2.39 -20.71
C VAL A 43 -7.94 2.96 -19.79
N ILE A 44 -8.19 4.10 -19.15
CA ILE A 44 -7.23 4.72 -18.20
C ILE A 44 -7.03 3.82 -16.97
N VAL A 45 -8.10 3.22 -16.43
CA VAL A 45 -8.00 2.28 -15.30
C VAL A 45 -7.15 1.05 -15.68
N VAL A 46 -7.39 0.48 -16.86
CA VAL A 46 -6.59 -0.65 -17.36
C VAL A 46 -5.13 -0.26 -17.51
N LEU A 47 -4.83 0.92 -18.05
CA LEU A 47 -3.46 1.44 -18.14
C LEU A 47 -2.81 1.57 -16.76
N GLY A 48 -3.53 2.03 -15.74
CA GLY A 48 -3.03 2.07 -14.36
C GLY A 48 -2.65 0.69 -13.82
N GLY A 49 -3.45 -0.33 -14.13
CA GLY A 49 -3.13 -1.73 -13.83
C GLY A 49 -1.88 -2.23 -14.56
N VAL A 50 -1.76 -1.94 -15.87
CA VAL A 50 -0.59 -2.30 -16.68
C VAL A 50 0.67 -1.65 -16.12
N VAL A 51 0.63 -0.36 -15.76
CA VAL A 51 1.75 0.34 -15.14
C VAL A 51 2.14 -0.30 -13.80
N GLY A 52 1.17 -0.66 -12.96
CA GLY A 52 1.43 -1.38 -11.71
C GLY A 52 2.12 -2.74 -11.94
N VAL A 53 1.71 -3.49 -12.97
CA VAL A 53 2.35 -4.77 -13.34
C VAL A 53 3.77 -4.57 -13.86
N VAL A 54 3.98 -3.57 -14.73
CA VAL A 54 5.31 -3.22 -15.25
C VAL A 54 6.25 -2.78 -14.11
N MET A 55 5.77 -1.97 -13.18
CA MET A 55 6.61 -1.55 -12.05
C MET A 55 6.92 -2.70 -11.10
N ARG A 56 6.00 -3.67 -10.97
CA ARG A 56 6.25 -4.91 -10.25
C ARG A 56 7.28 -5.80 -10.97
N SER A 57 7.26 -5.86 -12.30
CA SER A 57 8.25 -6.64 -13.08
C SER A 57 9.63 -5.98 -13.11
N MET A 58 9.70 -4.65 -12.99
CA MET A 58 10.96 -3.89 -12.85
C MET A 58 11.61 -4.02 -11.46
N GLY A 59 11.09 -4.85 -10.55
CA GLY A 59 11.67 -5.06 -9.22
C GLY A 59 11.42 -3.93 -8.23
N LEU A 60 10.59 -2.95 -8.59
CA LEU A 60 10.12 -1.87 -7.70
C LEU A 60 8.90 -2.32 -6.85
N GLY A 61 8.41 -3.54 -7.06
CA GLY A 61 7.41 -4.16 -6.19
C GLY A 61 8.05 -4.76 -4.95
N GLN A 62 7.38 -4.64 -3.79
CA GLN A 62 7.83 -5.26 -2.55
C GLN A 62 8.11 -6.76 -2.75
N PRO A 63 9.27 -7.28 -2.32
CA PRO A 63 9.52 -8.71 -2.33
C PRO A 63 8.46 -9.36 -1.44
N LYS A 64 7.74 -10.35 -1.99
CA LYS A 64 6.79 -11.14 -1.21
C LYS A 64 7.61 -11.85 -0.14
N GLN A 65 7.50 -11.44 1.13
CA GLN A 65 7.98 -12.22 2.26
C GLN A 65 7.28 -13.59 2.20
N SER A 66 7.94 -14.54 1.55
CA SER A 66 7.72 -15.96 1.71
C SER A 66 8.26 -16.32 3.09
N ASN A 67 7.49 -16.01 4.14
CA ASN A 67 7.76 -16.51 5.48
C ASN A 67 7.36 -17.99 5.56
N GLY A 68 8.08 -18.83 4.81
CA GLY A 68 8.15 -20.28 5.00
C GLY A 68 9.12 -20.57 6.13
N GLY A 69 8.74 -20.17 7.35
CA GLY A 69 9.55 -20.32 8.56
C GLY A 69 8.63 -20.37 9.76
N ALA A 70 7.98 -21.52 9.93
CA ALA A 70 7.50 -21.92 11.23
C ALA A 70 8.68 -21.92 12.23
N LEU A 71 8.40 -21.50 13.46
CA LEU A 71 9.26 -21.58 14.65
C LEU A 71 10.44 -20.60 14.70
N VAL A 72 10.25 -19.45 15.35
CA VAL A 72 10.80 -19.19 16.70
C VAL A 72 9.91 -18.14 17.35
N MET A 73 9.04 -18.62 18.22
CA MET A 73 8.31 -17.83 19.18
C MET A 73 9.30 -17.43 20.29
N SER A 74 10.10 -16.39 20.09
CA SER A 74 10.85 -15.78 21.19
C SER A 74 10.00 -14.68 21.80
N HIS A 75 9.09 -15.13 22.68
CA HIS A 75 8.61 -14.27 23.75
C HIS A 75 9.80 -14.01 24.67
N SER A 76 10.57 -12.95 24.41
CA SER A 76 11.44 -12.39 25.45
C SER A 76 10.51 -11.81 26.50
N ALA A 77 10.32 -12.57 27.58
CA ALA A 77 9.61 -12.11 28.77
C ALA A 77 10.13 -10.73 29.20
N PRO A 78 9.26 -9.78 29.61
CA PRO A 78 9.75 -8.61 30.28
C PRO A 78 10.40 -9.08 31.58
N VAL A 79 11.70 -8.83 31.73
CA VAL A 79 12.33 -8.82 33.05
C VAL A 79 11.58 -7.78 33.87
N VAL A 80 10.66 -8.26 34.69
CA VAL A 80 10.00 -7.48 35.72
C VAL A 80 11.06 -7.24 36.80
N THR A 81 11.85 -6.19 36.64
CA THR A 81 12.62 -5.65 37.75
C THR A 81 11.62 -5.04 38.74
N ARG A 82 11.22 -5.83 39.74
CA ARG A 82 10.61 -5.28 40.95
C ARG A 82 11.72 -4.62 41.76
N GLU A 83 11.92 -3.32 41.61
CA GLU A 83 12.70 -2.58 42.61
C GLU A 83 11.81 -2.27 43.83
N PRO A 84 12.28 -2.59 45.04
CA PRO A 84 11.51 -2.43 46.28
C PRO A 84 11.42 -0.95 46.68
N VAL A 85 10.25 -0.61 47.23
CA VAL A 85 9.94 0.65 47.93
C VAL A 85 11.08 1.08 48.85
N ALA A 86 11.67 2.24 48.54
CA ALA A 86 12.24 3.20 49.49
C ALA A 86 11.50 4.52 49.19
N ALA A 87 10.62 5.01 50.06
CA ALA A 87 10.93 5.82 51.25
C ALA A 87 11.71 7.10 50.89
N GLU A 88 11.37 8.21 51.57
CA GLU A 88 11.95 9.57 51.46
C GLU A 88 11.21 10.46 50.42
N GLY A 89 10.49 11.53 50.77
CA GLY A 89 10.20 12.25 52.01
C GLY A 89 9.32 13.45 51.66
#